data_AF-E0DIK6-F1
#
_entry.id   AF-E0DIK6-F1
#
_cell.length_a   1.000
_cell.length_b   1.000
_cell.length_c   1.000
_cell.angle_alpha   90.00
_cell.angle_beta   90.00
_cell.angle_gamma   90.00
#
_symmetry.space_group_name_H-M   'P 1'
#
loop_
_entity.id
_entity.type
_entity.pdbx_description
1 polymer ?
#
loop_
_entity_poly.entity_id
_entity_poly.type
_entity_poly.pdbx_seq_one_letter_code
_entity_poly.pdbx_strand_id
1 'polypeptide(L)' 'MTGIAITMMIMFMIVIWGGLAATLVHLQRHPDEQSGHFGTHPLTTDEVLIAQEIRDDV' A
#
# COMPACT_ATOMS: atom_id res chain seq x y z
N MET A 1 2.53 37.59 14.57
CA MET A 1 2.11 36.24 14.12
C MET A 1 0.92 35.82 14.94
N THR A 2 -0.23 35.52 14.32
CA THR A 2 -1.46 35.18 15.07
C THR A 2 -1.43 33.72 15.53
N GLY A 3 -2.05 33.41 16.67
CA GLY A 3 -2.12 32.02 17.17
C GLY A 3 -2.81 31.08 16.18
N ILE A 4 -3.84 31.56 15.48
CA ILE A 4 -4.55 30.83 14.43
C ILE A 4 -3.61 30.40 13.29
N ALA A 5 -2.70 31.28 12.87
CA ALA A 5 -1.75 30.95 11.79
C ALA A 5 -0.81 29.81 12.20
N ILE A 6 -0.37 29.78 13.45
CA ILE A 6 0.51 28.72 13.98
C ILE A 6 -0.26 27.39 14.07
N THR A 7 -1.50 27.41 14.56
CA THR A 7 -2.34 26.20 14.63
C THR A 7 -2.55 25.59 13.26
N MET A 8 -2.86 26.41 12.26
CA MET A 8 -3.05 25.94 10.88
C MET A 8 -1.76 25.38 10.28
N MET A 9 -0.62 26.01 10.53
CA MET A 9 0.68 25.49 10.08
C MET A 9 0.96 24.09 10.65
N ILE A 10 0.72 23.89 11.95
CA ILE A 10 0.93 22.59 12.61
C ILE A 10 -0.03 21.54 12.07
N MET A 11 -1.33 21.86 11.94
CA MET A 11 -2.30 20.94 11.33
C MET A 11 -1.86 20.50 9.95
N PHE A 12 -1.41 21.43 9.11
CA PHE A 12 -0.98 21.13 7.75
C PHE A 12 0.24 20.20 7.73
N MET A 13 1.21 20.44 8.60
CA MET A 13 2.37 19.56 8.77
C MET A 13 1.96 18.15 9.20
N ILE A 14 1.04 18.03 10.17
CA ILE A 14 0.55 16.73 10.64
C ILE A 14 -0.21 15.99 9.53
N VAL A 15 -1.09 16.67 8.81
CA VAL A 15 -1.91 16.02 7.76
C VAL A 15 -1.04 15.54 6.60
N ILE A 16 -0.11 16.35 6.11
CA ILE A 16 0.74 15.97 4.97
C ILE A 16 1.76 14.92 5.41
N TRP A 17 2.57 15.23 6.41
CA TRP A 17 3.69 14.36 6.78
C TRP A 17 3.21 13.15 7.58
N GLY A 18 2.26 13.34 8.50
CA GLY A 18 1.66 12.24 9.25
C GLY A 18 0.84 11.33 8.35
N GLY A 19 0.05 11.89 7.42
CA GLY A 19 -0.68 11.11 6.42
C GLY A 19 0.27 10.28 5.55
N LEU A 20 1.31 10.92 4.99
CA LEU A 20 2.30 10.25 4.15
C LEU A 20 3.07 9.15 4.91
N ALA A 21 3.54 9.43 6.13
CA ALA A 21 4.25 8.44 6.92
C ALA A 21 3.35 7.25 7.28
N ALA A 22 2.09 7.52 7.64
CA ALA A 22 1.12 6.48 7.97
C ALA A 22 0.82 5.57 6.78
N THR A 23 0.64 6.12 5.57
CA THR A 23 0.38 5.32 4.36
C THR A 23 1.59 4.50 3.95
N LEU A 24 2.81 5.05 4.04
CA LEU A 24 4.04 4.31 3.78
C LEU A 24 4.18 3.11 4.73
N VAL A 25 3.99 3.32 6.03
CA VAL A 25 4.03 2.24 7.03
C VAL A 25 2.92 1.22 6.79
N HIS A 26 1.73 1.67 6.39
CA HIS A 26 0.62 0.77 6.07
C HIS A 26 0.95 -0.15 4.91
N LEU A 27 1.47 0.40 3.81
CA LEU A 27 1.84 -0.33 2.60
C LEU A 27 3.01 -1.30 2.84
N GLN A 28 4.01 -0.88 3.62
CA GLN A 28 5.12 -1.77 4.01
C GLN A 28 4.64 -3.00 4.80
N ARG A 29 3.60 -2.83 5.62
CA ARG A 29 3.04 -3.92 6.43
C ARG A 29 2.02 -4.78 5.69
N HIS A 30 1.40 -4.24 4.64
CA HIS A 30 0.42 -4.93 3.82
C HIS A 30 0.83 -4.78 2.35
N PRO A 31 1.84 -5.56 1.89
CA PRO A 31 2.25 -5.54 0.49
C PRO A 31 1.08 -5.91 -0.42
N ASP A 32 0.97 -5.22 -1.56
CA ASP A 32 -0.17 -5.39 -2.48
C ASP A 32 -0.32 -6.84 -2.98
N GLU A 33 0.80 -7.55 -3.19
CA GLU A 33 0.85 -8.96 -3.61
C GLU A 33 0.20 -9.92 -2.60
N GLN A 34 0.17 -9.54 -1.33
CA GLN A 34 -0.44 -10.31 -0.25
C GLN A 34 -1.79 -9.75 0.18
N SER A 35 -2.25 -8.69 -0.47
CA SER A 35 -3.51 -8.01 -0.16
C SER A 35 -4.69 -8.63 -0.93
N GLY A 36 -5.89 -8.55 -0.36
CA GLY A 36 -7.13 -9.01 -1.00
C GLY A 36 -7.47 -10.49 -0.83
N HIS A 37 -8.55 -10.93 -1.48
CA HIS A 37 -9.12 -12.29 -1.32
C HIS A 37 -8.18 -13.42 -1.78
N PHE A 38 -7.22 -13.10 -2.66
CA PHE A 38 -6.33 -14.08 -3.27
C PHE A 38 -4.86 -13.92 -2.86
N GLY A 39 -4.50 -12.97 -1.99
CA GLY A 39 -3.10 -12.68 -1.65
C GLY A 39 -2.33 -13.86 -1.01
N THR A 40 -3.04 -14.86 -0.49
CA THR A 40 -2.43 -16.10 0.04
C THR A 40 -3.02 -17.35 -0.61
N HIS A 41 -3.65 -17.22 -1.77
CA HIS A 41 -4.33 -18.35 -2.40
C HIS A 41 -3.30 -19.29 -3.07
N PRO A 42 -3.36 -20.60 -2.84
CA PRO A 42 -2.34 -21.54 -3.36
C PRO A 42 -2.24 -21.64 -4.89
N LEU A 43 -3.24 -21.12 -5.62
CA LEU A 43 -3.27 -21.11 -7.08
C LEU A 43 -2.83 -19.78 -7.71
N THR A 44 -2.46 -18.79 -6.89
CA THR A 44 -2.03 -17.46 -7.36
C THR A 44 -0.60 -17.16 -6.97
N THR A 45 0.19 -18.21 -6.73
CA THR A 45 1.64 -18.10 -6.56
C THR A 45 2.32 -17.97 -7.93
N ASP A 46 3.48 -17.31 -7.96
CA ASP A 46 4.22 -17.04 -9.20
C ASP A 46 4.47 -18.31 -10.02
N GLU A 47 4.83 -19.41 -9.37
CA GLU A 47 5.09 -20.69 -10.04
C GLU A 47 3.84 -21.27 -10.73
N VAL A 48 2.65 -21.08 -10.13
CA VAL A 48 1.40 -21.57 -10.71
C VAL A 48 0.94 -20.66 -11.85
N LEU A 49 1.07 -19.34 -11.69
CA LEU A 49 0.75 -18.35 -12.72
C LEU A 49 1.62 -18.54 -13.98
N ILE A 50 2.93 -18.70 -13.81
CA ILE A 50 3.86 -18.97 -14.92
C ILE A 50 3.51 -20.29 -15.61
N ALA A 51 3.15 -21.32 -14.86
CA ALA A 51 2.76 -22.61 -15.44
C ALA A 51 1.44 -22.53 -16.24
N GLN A 52 0.56 -21.58 -15.93
CA GLN A 52 -0.67 -21.32 -16.69
C GLN A 52 -0.38 -20.54 -17.98
N GLU A 53 0.43 -19.48 -17.93
CA GLU A 53 0.82 -18.70 -19.12
C GLU A 53 1.45 -19.60 -20.19
N ILE A 54 2.40 -20.45 -19.80
CA ILE A 54 3.06 -21.40 -20.72
C ILE A 54 2.08 -22.42 -21.32
N ARG A 55 1.03 -22.80 -20.57
CA ARG A 55 0.02 -23.75 -21.04
C ARG A 55 -0.91 -23.12 -22.08
N ASP A 56 -1.26 -21.84 -21.91
CA ASP A 56 -2.19 -21.16 -22.79
C ASP A 56 -1.56 -20.79 -24.16
N ASP A 57 -0.22 -20.73 -24.22
CA ASP A 57 0.56 -20.44 -25.44
C ASP A 57 0.85 -21.67 -26.35
N VAL A 58 0.33 -22.87 -26.02
CA VAL A 58 0.52 -24.14 -26.78
C VAL A 58 -0.79 -24.63 -27.40
#